data_AF-A0AAD4LYV4-F1
#
_entry.id   AF-A0AAD4LYV4-F1
#
_cell.length_a   1.000
_cell.length_b   1.000
_cell.length_c   1.000
_cell.angle_alpha   90.00
_cell.angle_beta   90.00
_cell.angle_gamma   90.00
#
_symmetry.space_group_name_H-M   'P 1'
#
loop_
_entity.id
_entity.type
_entity.pdbx_description
1 polymer ?
#
loop_
_entity_poly.entity_id
_entity_poly.type
_entity_poly.pdbx_seq_one_letter_code
_entity_poly.pdbx_strand_id
1 'polypeptide(L)'
;MKQLALFVATLFALGASAFNIPVIPLNWTTQYACAVDVPSRVLANVVTTQYTDNTPGSCVLRCDAAGFSYAGVEYSNECHCGTGLVGTPASAPVSDCNMACTGDPNLSCGGSWRIQIYKSPALPPGGWALQGCYLDTTASPAFGSPVVHHTFDTNLDLIDQCVQYCAHIGYPYSGVENATDCQCSFGLNPGAQIRSEDECNSLCPLPPGAGSEFCGGFQRLMVYQFRPN
;
A
#
# COMPACT_ATOMS: atom_id res chain seq x y z
N MET A 1 68.28 24.01 -14.83
CA MET A 1 67.28 24.16 -13.75
C MET A 1 65.97 24.62 -14.38
N LYS A 2 64.99 23.72 -14.49
CA LYS A 2 63.54 24.00 -14.59
C LYS A 2 62.84 22.66 -14.45
N GLN A 3 62.40 22.35 -13.23
CA GLN A 3 61.57 21.18 -12.94
C GLN A 3 60.19 21.40 -13.58
N LEU A 4 59.74 20.45 -14.38
CA LEU A 4 58.40 20.41 -14.93
C LEU A 4 57.51 19.73 -13.87
N ALA A 5 56.71 20.52 -13.15
CA ALA A 5 55.76 20.00 -12.16
C ALA A 5 54.55 19.39 -12.89
N LEU A 6 54.39 18.07 -12.76
CA LEU A 6 53.20 17.35 -13.22
C LEU A 6 52.08 17.58 -12.19
N PHE A 7 51.06 18.36 -12.55
CA PHE A 7 49.85 18.49 -11.75
C PHE A 7 48.94 17.28 -12.02
N VAL A 8 48.89 16.34 -11.06
CA VAL A 8 47.87 15.29 -11.05
C VAL A 8 46.59 15.92 -10.51
N ALA A 9 45.63 16.22 -11.40
CA ALA A 9 44.29 16.59 -11.00
C ALA A 9 43.58 15.33 -10.47
N THR A 10 43.47 15.19 -9.16
CA THR A 10 42.58 14.23 -8.53
C THR A 10 41.13 14.64 -8.82
N LEU A 11 40.47 13.94 -9.74
CA LEU A 11 39.01 13.99 -9.85
C LEU A 11 38.42 13.45 -8.55
N PHE A 12 37.87 14.34 -7.72
CA PHE A 12 36.90 13.93 -6.71
C PHE A 12 35.63 13.50 -7.45
N ALA A 13 35.40 12.19 -7.54
CA ALA A 13 34.09 11.67 -7.84
C ALA A 13 33.16 12.11 -6.70
N LEU A 14 32.33 13.12 -6.94
CA LEU A 14 31.16 13.38 -6.11
C LEU A 14 30.30 12.11 -6.21
N GLY A 15 30.37 11.27 -5.19
CA GLY A 15 29.49 10.12 -5.06
C GLY A 15 28.07 10.66 -5.05
N ALA A 16 27.31 10.39 -6.11
CA ALA A 16 25.87 10.55 -6.07
C ALA A 16 25.39 9.69 -4.90
N SER A 17 24.97 10.35 -3.82
CA SER A 17 24.25 9.69 -2.73
C SER A 17 23.12 8.93 -3.39
N ALA A 18 23.19 7.60 -3.34
CA ALA A 18 22.09 6.77 -3.81
C ALA A 18 20.89 7.18 -2.97
N PHE A 19 19.94 7.91 -3.58
CA PHE A 19 18.68 8.24 -2.94
C PHE A 19 18.03 6.92 -2.57
N ASN A 20 17.99 6.59 -1.28
CA ASN A 20 17.24 5.45 -0.80
C ASN A 20 15.77 5.76 -1.06
N ILE A 21 15.20 5.09 -2.05
CA ILE A 21 13.78 5.22 -2.37
C ILE A 21 13.02 4.68 -1.15
N PRO A 22 12.18 5.49 -0.48
CA PRO A 22 11.45 5.03 0.69
C PRO A 22 10.51 3.89 0.27
N VAL A 23 10.54 2.79 1.02
CA VAL A 23 9.53 1.75 0.89
C VAL A 23 8.25 2.28 1.49
N ILE A 24 7.22 2.43 0.66
CA ILE A 24 5.89 2.88 1.09
C ILE A 24 5.02 1.63 1.35
N PRO A 25 4.53 1.42 2.59
CA PRO A 25 3.84 0.20 2.97
C PRO A 25 2.40 0.15 2.44
N LEU A 26 1.75 -1.01 2.62
CA LEU A 26 0.31 -1.20 2.35
C LEU A 26 -0.12 -0.91 0.90
N ASN A 27 0.80 -1.06 -0.06
CA ASN A 27 0.56 -0.76 -1.48
C ASN A 27 0.16 0.71 -1.75
N TRP A 28 0.40 1.62 -0.80
CA TRP A 28 0.27 3.05 -1.02
C TRP A 28 1.27 3.52 -2.08
N THR A 29 0.86 4.54 -2.84
CA THR A 29 1.66 5.04 -3.97
C THR A 29 2.08 6.49 -3.75
N THR A 30 3.25 6.85 -4.29
CA THR A 30 3.69 8.25 -4.35
C THR A 30 2.85 8.98 -5.40
N GLN A 31 1.93 9.82 -4.95
CA GLN A 31 1.09 10.65 -5.82
C GLN A 31 1.85 11.88 -6.32
N TYR A 32 2.63 12.51 -5.45
CA TYR A 32 3.55 13.60 -5.81
C TYR A 32 4.90 13.36 -5.14
N ALA A 33 5.95 13.17 -5.95
CA ALA A 33 7.32 13.03 -5.44
C ALA A 33 7.85 14.32 -4.79
N CYS A 34 7.33 15.48 -5.21
CA CYS A 34 7.42 16.76 -4.52
C CYS A 34 6.37 17.73 -5.08
N ALA A 35 5.66 18.44 -4.21
CA ALA A 35 4.69 19.47 -4.57
C ALA A 35 4.90 20.73 -3.73
N VAL A 36 4.51 21.88 -4.26
CA VAL A 36 4.44 23.13 -3.51
C VAL A 36 3.25 23.06 -2.57
N ASP A 37 3.50 23.20 -1.27
CA ASP A 37 2.43 23.43 -0.30
C ASP A 37 2.17 24.94 -0.12
N VAL A 38 0.97 25.30 0.30
CA VAL A 38 0.50 26.68 0.42
C VAL A 38 -0.17 26.90 1.78
N PRO A 39 -0.37 28.15 2.25
CA PRO A 39 -0.97 28.39 3.56
C PRO A 39 -2.36 27.76 3.78
N SER A 40 -3.14 27.54 2.71
CA SER A 40 -4.44 26.85 2.77
C SER A 40 -4.33 25.32 2.80
N ARG A 41 -3.11 24.78 2.70
CA ARG A 41 -2.74 23.38 2.52
C ARG A 41 -3.27 22.76 1.23
N VAL A 42 -2.52 21.79 0.70
CA VAL A 42 -2.90 21.04 -0.50
C VAL A 42 -3.67 19.75 -0.20
N LEU A 43 -3.70 19.30 1.05
CA LEU A 43 -4.51 18.16 1.50
C LEU A 43 -5.85 18.66 2.09
N ALA A 44 -6.95 18.01 1.71
CA ALA A 44 -8.29 18.32 2.18
C ALA A 44 -8.56 17.71 3.57
N ASN A 45 -9.20 18.49 4.45
CA ASN A 45 -9.47 18.14 5.85
C ASN A 45 -8.20 17.67 6.58
N VAL A 46 -7.10 18.37 6.36
CA VAL A 46 -5.78 17.96 6.82
C VAL A 46 -5.64 18.02 8.34
N VAL A 47 -5.04 16.98 8.89
CA VAL A 47 -4.51 16.95 10.26
C VAL A 47 -3.00 16.88 10.18
N THR A 48 -2.31 17.86 10.77
CA THR A 48 -0.85 17.90 10.83
C THR A 48 -0.38 17.56 12.24
N THR A 49 0.52 16.58 12.34
CA THR A 49 1.17 16.21 13.60
C THR A 49 2.68 16.16 13.40
N GLN A 50 3.43 16.66 14.39
CA GLN A 50 4.89 16.59 14.40
C GLN A 50 5.35 15.35 15.16
N TYR A 51 6.27 14.60 14.57
CA TYR A 51 6.84 13.39 15.14
C TYR A 51 8.36 13.44 15.18
N THR A 52 8.94 12.97 16.28
CA THR A 52 10.39 12.83 16.42
C THR A 52 10.96 11.67 15.60
N ASP A 53 10.10 10.79 15.12
CA ASP A 53 10.41 9.59 14.33
C ASP A 53 9.65 9.59 12.98
N ASN A 54 9.44 10.77 12.40
CA ASN A 54 8.73 10.90 11.12
C ASN A 54 9.54 10.30 9.98
N THR A 55 8.90 9.48 9.15
CA THR A 55 9.38 8.99 7.85
C THR A 55 8.17 8.92 6.91
N PRO A 56 8.37 8.82 5.58
CA PRO A 56 7.25 8.59 4.66
C PRO A 56 6.41 7.37 5.05
N GLY A 57 7.07 6.26 5.39
CA GLY A 57 6.41 5.03 5.78
C GLY A 57 5.66 5.15 7.10
N SER A 58 6.25 5.76 8.13
CA SER A 58 5.57 5.92 9.43
C SER A 58 4.41 6.92 9.34
N CYS A 59 4.51 7.96 8.51
CA CYS A 59 3.41 8.87 8.26
C CYS A 59 2.25 8.17 7.52
N VAL A 60 2.54 7.40 6.46
CA VAL A 60 1.54 6.59 5.75
C VAL A 60 0.80 5.65 6.70
N LEU A 61 1.52 4.88 7.52
CA LEU A 61 0.90 3.96 8.47
C LEU A 61 -0.01 4.66 9.48
N ARG A 62 0.39 5.85 9.96
CA ARG A 62 -0.43 6.65 10.90
C ARG A 62 -1.68 7.22 10.24
N CYS A 63 -1.56 7.74 9.02
CA CYS A 63 -2.69 8.26 8.28
C CYS A 63 -3.67 7.14 7.89
N ASP A 64 -3.15 5.99 7.45
CA ASP A 64 -3.92 4.79 7.14
C ASP A 64 -4.71 4.28 8.37
N ALA A 65 -4.04 4.13 9.52
CA ALA A 65 -4.67 3.72 10.78
C ALA A 65 -5.74 4.71 11.28
N ALA A 66 -5.63 5.99 10.90
CA ALA A 66 -6.61 7.03 11.21
C ALA A 66 -7.70 7.18 10.13
N GLY A 67 -7.72 6.32 9.11
CA GLY A 67 -8.75 6.29 8.07
C GLY A 67 -8.62 7.37 6.99
N PHE A 68 -7.43 7.97 6.84
CA PHE A 68 -7.17 8.98 5.80
C PHE A 68 -6.70 8.35 4.49
N SER A 69 -7.20 8.86 3.36
CA SER A 69 -6.82 8.37 2.03
C SER A 69 -5.54 9.00 1.46
N TYR A 70 -5.01 10.03 2.13
CA TYR A 70 -3.80 10.73 1.75
C TYR A 70 -2.90 10.96 2.96
N ALA A 71 -1.60 10.90 2.72
CA ALA A 71 -0.56 11.20 3.68
C ALA A 71 0.46 12.13 3.00
N GLY A 72 1.12 12.97 3.77
CA GLY A 72 2.22 13.77 3.26
C GLY A 72 3.25 14.10 4.32
N VAL A 73 4.50 14.20 3.89
CA VAL A 73 5.62 14.58 4.77
C VAL A 73 6.15 15.95 4.35
N GLU A 74 6.33 16.82 5.35
CA GLU A 74 6.86 18.18 5.18
C GLU A 74 7.83 18.51 6.33
N TYR A 75 8.77 19.42 6.05
CA TYR A 75 9.62 20.05 7.05
C TYR A 75 10.31 19.09 8.04
N SER A 76 10.80 17.94 7.54
CA SER A 76 11.43 16.85 8.29
C SER A 76 10.48 16.07 9.21
N ASN A 77 9.78 16.75 10.11
CA ASN A 77 9.08 16.14 11.23
C ASN A 77 7.55 16.17 11.11
N GLU A 78 7.00 16.84 10.09
CA GLU A 78 5.56 16.97 9.94
C GLU A 78 4.99 15.81 9.13
N CYS A 79 3.96 15.19 9.69
CA CYS A 79 3.10 14.25 9.00
C CYS A 79 1.71 14.86 8.85
N HIS A 80 1.22 14.87 7.62
CA HIS A 80 -0.04 15.47 7.21
C HIS A 80 -0.97 14.37 6.71
N CYS A 81 -2.11 14.17 7.38
CA CYS A 81 -3.11 13.19 6.97
C CYS A 81 -4.34 13.90 6.39
N GLY A 82 -4.80 13.49 5.22
CA GLY A 82 -5.88 14.16 4.50
C GLY A 82 -6.85 13.19 3.83
N THR A 83 -8.05 13.67 3.55
CA THR A 83 -9.13 12.88 2.91
C THR A 83 -9.16 13.04 1.39
N GLY A 84 -8.36 13.95 0.85
CA GLY A 84 -8.33 14.29 -0.57
C GLY A 84 -7.29 15.35 -0.88
N LEU A 85 -7.28 15.82 -2.12
CA LEU A 85 -6.49 16.97 -2.56
C LEU A 85 -7.39 18.21 -2.68
N VAL A 86 -6.84 19.37 -2.34
CA VAL A 86 -7.44 20.67 -2.65
C VAL A 86 -6.98 21.08 -4.06
N GLY A 87 -7.82 20.82 -5.05
CA GLY A 87 -7.49 21.07 -6.46
C GLY A 87 -6.35 20.18 -6.95
N THR A 88 -5.48 20.74 -7.80
CA THR A 88 -4.29 20.04 -8.32
C THR A 88 -3.04 20.73 -7.77
N PRO A 89 -2.30 20.09 -6.84
CA PRO A 89 -1.05 20.63 -6.34
C PRO A 89 -0.05 20.91 -7.46
N ALA A 90 0.64 22.04 -7.39
CA ALA A 90 1.72 22.36 -8.32
C ALA A 90 2.94 21.49 -8.00
N SER A 91 3.44 20.73 -8.98
CA SER A 91 4.67 19.96 -8.82
C SER A 91 5.88 20.87 -8.60
N ALA A 92 6.81 20.42 -7.76
CA ALA A 92 8.11 21.06 -7.55
C ALA A 92 9.25 20.11 -7.93
N PRO A 93 10.47 20.61 -8.17
CA PRO A 93 11.64 19.76 -8.31
C PRO A 93 11.79 18.82 -7.11
N VAL A 94 12.09 17.54 -7.33
CA VAL A 94 12.29 16.57 -6.23
C VAL A 94 13.40 17.02 -5.27
N SER A 95 14.39 17.76 -5.78
CA SER A 95 15.46 18.37 -4.99
C SER A 95 14.98 19.40 -3.96
N ASP A 96 13.76 19.94 -4.10
CA ASP A 96 13.18 20.85 -3.12
C ASP A 96 12.59 20.10 -1.91
N CYS A 97 12.30 18.80 -2.07
CA CYS A 97 11.86 17.90 -1.00
C CYS A 97 13.05 17.08 -0.48
N ASN A 98 14.08 17.75 0.04
CA ASN A 98 15.36 17.14 0.42
C ASN A 98 15.69 17.24 1.92
N MET A 99 14.76 17.70 2.77
CA MET A 99 14.99 17.76 4.20
C MET A 99 15.02 16.35 4.79
N ALA A 100 16.07 16.05 5.56
CA ALA A 100 16.23 14.74 6.19
C ALA A 100 15.07 14.45 7.15
N CYS A 101 14.54 13.24 7.11
CA CYS A 101 13.49 12.80 8.03
C CYS A 101 14.01 12.72 9.47
N THR A 102 13.14 13.00 10.46
CA THR A 102 13.52 12.88 11.88
C THR A 102 13.67 11.42 12.33
N GLY A 103 12.94 10.48 11.72
CA GLY A 103 13.03 9.05 12.03
C GLY A 103 14.11 8.29 11.27
N ASP A 104 14.59 8.82 10.14
CA ASP A 104 15.70 8.24 9.37
C ASP A 104 16.38 9.32 8.51
N PRO A 105 17.59 9.78 8.87
CA PRO A 105 18.26 10.85 8.13
C PRO A 105 18.68 10.46 6.71
N ASN A 106 18.58 9.19 6.31
CA ASN A 106 18.83 8.74 4.94
C ASN A 106 17.61 8.88 4.02
N LEU A 107 16.44 9.23 4.58
CA LEU A 107 15.22 9.49 3.84
C LEU A 107 14.93 11.01 3.79
N SER A 108 14.18 11.42 2.77
CA SER A 108 13.69 12.80 2.65
C SER A 108 12.23 12.91 3.10
N CYS A 109 11.92 13.98 3.82
CA CYS A 109 10.61 14.29 4.39
C CYS A 109 10.22 15.74 4.06
N GLY A 110 10.03 15.98 2.75
CA GLY A 110 9.62 17.27 2.22
C GLY A 110 10.70 18.36 2.35
N GLY A 111 10.24 19.61 2.49
CA GLY A 111 11.04 20.82 2.60
C GLY A 111 10.20 21.98 3.12
N SER A 112 10.73 23.21 3.12
CA SER A 112 9.93 24.39 3.48
C SER A 112 8.86 24.66 2.42
N TRP A 113 7.58 24.50 2.77
CA TRP A 113 6.44 24.58 1.84
C TRP A 113 6.61 23.63 0.64
N ARG A 114 7.14 22.45 0.93
CA ARG A 114 7.41 21.39 -0.05
C ARG A 114 6.99 20.06 0.56
N ILE A 115 5.98 19.46 -0.02
CA ILE A 115 5.35 18.26 0.52
C ILE A 115 5.50 17.10 -0.46
N GLN A 116 5.82 15.93 0.06
CA GLN A 116 5.72 14.67 -0.69
C GLN A 116 4.37 14.05 -0.33
N ILE A 117 3.57 13.67 -1.32
CA ILE A 117 2.18 13.23 -1.12
C ILE A 117 2.05 11.77 -1.54
N TYR A 118 1.44 10.99 -0.67
CA TYR A 118 1.12 9.58 -0.85
C TYR A 118 -0.38 9.37 -0.85
N LYS A 119 -0.84 8.39 -1.62
CA LYS A 119 -2.25 8.07 -1.78
C LYS A 119 -2.50 6.60 -1.43
N SER A 120 -3.56 6.38 -0.65
CA SER A 120 -4.08 5.06 -0.32
C SER A 120 -4.51 4.32 -1.59
N PRO A 121 -4.25 3.01 -1.69
CA PRO A 121 -4.73 2.19 -2.79
C PRO A 121 -6.18 1.74 -2.59
N ALA A 122 -6.80 2.06 -1.43
CA ALA A 122 -8.11 1.55 -1.05
C ALA A 122 -9.14 1.72 -2.16
N LEU A 123 -9.89 0.65 -2.41
CA LEU A 123 -11.00 0.66 -3.36
C LEU A 123 -12.08 1.65 -2.90
N PRO A 124 -12.82 2.26 -3.83
CA PRO A 124 -13.95 3.12 -3.47
C PRO A 124 -15.03 2.32 -2.70
N PRO A 125 -16.05 2.99 -2.12
CA PRO A 125 -17.19 2.29 -1.56
C PRO A 125 -17.86 1.36 -2.59
N GLY A 126 -18.19 0.14 -2.16
CA GLY A 126 -18.79 -0.88 -2.99
C GLY A 126 -19.08 -2.16 -2.21
N GLY A 127 -19.49 -3.20 -2.92
CA GLY A 127 -19.75 -4.53 -2.37
C GLY A 127 -18.89 -5.61 -3.03
N TRP A 128 -19.08 -6.85 -2.58
CA TRP A 128 -18.37 -8.01 -3.11
C TRP A 128 -19.37 -9.03 -3.65
N ALA A 129 -19.03 -9.67 -4.76
CA ALA A 129 -19.85 -10.70 -5.39
C ALA A 129 -19.05 -12.01 -5.49
N LEU A 130 -19.63 -13.11 -5.00
CA LEU A 130 -19.09 -14.46 -5.20
C LEU A 130 -18.94 -14.74 -6.70
N GLN A 131 -17.75 -15.19 -7.10
CA GLN A 131 -17.43 -15.63 -8.46
C GLN A 131 -17.36 -17.15 -8.60
N GLY A 132 -17.42 -17.87 -7.48
CA GLY A 132 -17.44 -19.33 -7.41
C GLY A 132 -16.17 -19.93 -6.81
N CYS A 133 -16.10 -21.27 -6.86
CA CYS A 133 -14.97 -22.06 -6.40
C CYS A 133 -13.98 -22.33 -7.56
N TYR A 134 -12.69 -22.12 -7.33
CA TYR A 134 -11.64 -22.30 -8.33
C TYR A 134 -10.60 -23.31 -7.87
N LEU A 135 -10.04 -24.09 -8.80
CA LEU A 135 -8.83 -24.87 -8.55
C LEU A 135 -7.68 -23.90 -8.29
N ASP A 136 -7.01 -24.05 -7.15
CA ASP A 136 -5.84 -23.25 -6.80
C ASP A 136 -4.71 -24.17 -6.38
N THR A 137 -3.77 -24.37 -7.29
CA THR A 137 -2.58 -25.22 -7.06
C THR A 137 -1.36 -24.50 -7.56
N THR A 138 -0.17 -24.91 -7.12
CA THR A 138 1.08 -24.36 -7.64
C THR A 138 1.23 -24.50 -9.17
N ALA A 139 0.62 -25.53 -9.77
CA ALA A 139 0.65 -25.77 -11.21
C ALA A 139 -0.49 -25.08 -11.98
N SER A 140 -1.58 -24.76 -11.30
CA SER A 140 -2.77 -24.11 -11.85
C SER A 140 -3.35 -23.13 -10.81
N PRO A 141 -2.66 -22.00 -10.57
CA PRO A 141 -3.12 -21.01 -9.61
C PRO A 141 -4.35 -20.27 -10.14
N ALA A 142 -5.32 -20.01 -9.28
CA ALA A 142 -6.54 -19.29 -9.64
C ALA A 142 -6.23 -17.81 -9.91
N PHE A 143 -5.45 -17.16 -9.04
CA PHE A 143 -5.11 -15.75 -9.15
C PHE A 143 -3.84 -15.47 -9.95
N GLY A 144 -3.87 -14.36 -10.68
CA GLY A 144 -2.71 -13.81 -11.38
C GLY A 144 -1.73 -13.11 -10.44
N SER A 145 -0.45 -13.23 -10.74
CA SER A 145 0.61 -12.54 -9.99
C SER A 145 0.55 -11.02 -10.19
N PRO A 146 0.79 -10.21 -9.14
CA PRO A 146 1.12 -10.62 -7.77
C PRO A 146 -0.13 -11.09 -6.99
N VAL A 147 0.07 -12.14 -6.18
CA VAL A 147 -0.92 -12.61 -5.20
C VAL A 147 -0.41 -12.25 -3.81
N VAL A 148 -1.25 -11.58 -3.03
CA VAL A 148 -0.96 -11.27 -1.63
C VAL A 148 -1.64 -12.31 -0.77
N HIS A 149 -0.86 -13.08 -0.02
CA HIS A 149 -1.37 -13.99 1.00
C HIS A 149 -1.35 -13.31 2.37
N HIS A 150 -2.39 -13.55 3.16
CA HIS A 150 -2.52 -13.02 4.52
C HIS A 150 -3.27 -14.01 5.41
N THR A 151 -2.85 -14.07 6.67
CA THR A 151 -3.51 -14.85 7.72
C THR A 151 -3.86 -13.91 8.85
N PHE A 152 -5.09 -13.97 9.36
CA PHE A 152 -5.55 -13.12 10.45
C PHE A 152 -5.37 -13.81 11.81
N ASP A 153 -5.01 -13.02 12.83
CA ASP A 153 -4.74 -13.55 14.19
C ASP A 153 -5.98 -14.14 14.86
N THR A 154 -7.15 -13.51 14.69
CA THR A 154 -8.41 -14.02 15.22
C THR A 154 -9.00 -15.08 14.29
N ASN A 155 -8.88 -14.87 12.98
CA ASN A 155 -9.47 -15.69 11.92
C ASN A 155 -10.96 -15.99 12.15
N LEU A 156 -11.66 -15.12 12.88
CA LEU A 156 -13.10 -15.20 13.14
C LEU A 156 -13.78 -14.33 12.10
N ASP A 157 -14.57 -14.92 11.21
CA ASP A 157 -15.21 -14.25 10.06
C ASP A 157 -14.22 -13.94 8.91
N LEU A 158 -13.52 -14.98 8.46
CA LEU A 158 -12.42 -14.88 7.49
C LEU A 158 -12.86 -14.26 6.15
N ILE A 159 -14.08 -14.50 5.67
CA ILE A 159 -14.54 -13.91 4.41
C ILE A 159 -14.63 -12.40 4.53
N ASP A 160 -15.32 -11.89 5.56
CA ASP A 160 -15.44 -10.45 5.77
C ASP A 160 -14.08 -9.80 6.04
N GLN A 161 -13.22 -10.44 6.82
CA GLN A 161 -11.85 -9.96 7.04
C GLN A 161 -11.06 -9.89 5.73
N CYS A 162 -11.14 -10.92 4.89
CA CYS A 162 -10.38 -10.99 3.66
C CYS A 162 -10.85 -9.97 2.62
N VAL A 163 -12.17 -9.84 2.41
CA VAL A 163 -12.69 -8.87 1.43
C VAL A 163 -12.43 -7.42 1.87
N GLN A 164 -12.51 -7.13 3.18
CA GLN A 164 -12.19 -5.81 3.73
C GLN A 164 -10.69 -5.51 3.59
N TYR A 165 -9.83 -6.48 3.91
CA TYR A 165 -8.39 -6.33 3.74
C TYR A 165 -8.02 -6.09 2.28
N CYS A 166 -8.49 -6.93 1.35
CA CYS A 166 -8.20 -6.75 -0.08
C CYS A 166 -8.71 -5.40 -0.61
N ALA A 167 -9.90 -4.93 -0.18
CA ALA A 167 -10.39 -3.60 -0.51
C ALA A 167 -9.46 -2.50 0.04
N HIS A 168 -9.00 -2.63 1.29
CA HIS A 168 -8.10 -1.67 1.95
C HIS A 168 -6.77 -1.52 1.22
N ILE A 169 -6.19 -2.62 0.74
CA ILE A 169 -4.92 -2.61 0.00
C ILE A 169 -5.07 -2.48 -1.53
N GLY A 170 -6.30 -2.27 -2.02
CA GLY A 170 -6.58 -1.90 -3.42
C GLY A 170 -6.71 -3.05 -4.41
N TYR A 171 -6.93 -4.27 -3.94
CA TYR A 171 -7.05 -5.46 -4.78
C TYR A 171 -8.52 -5.80 -5.05
N PRO A 172 -9.00 -5.76 -6.31
CA PRO A 172 -10.42 -5.96 -6.66
C PRO A 172 -10.87 -7.43 -6.66
N TYR A 173 -9.97 -8.37 -6.39
CA TYR A 173 -10.30 -9.77 -6.14
C TYR A 173 -9.80 -10.19 -4.77
N SER A 174 -10.64 -10.92 -4.07
CA SER A 174 -10.39 -11.53 -2.77
C SER A 174 -10.70 -13.01 -2.88
N GLY A 175 -9.95 -13.86 -2.20
CA GLY A 175 -10.23 -15.28 -2.15
C GLY A 175 -9.85 -15.86 -0.80
N VAL A 176 -10.60 -16.86 -0.35
CA VAL A 176 -10.30 -17.61 0.87
C VAL A 176 -10.01 -19.05 0.51
N GLU A 177 -8.89 -19.57 0.98
CA GLU A 177 -8.45 -20.95 0.77
C GLU A 177 -8.28 -21.65 2.11
N ASN A 178 -8.80 -22.87 2.17
CA ASN A 178 -8.62 -23.81 3.27
C ASN A 178 -8.84 -23.22 4.68
N ALA A 179 -9.84 -22.34 4.82
CA ALA A 179 -10.26 -21.72 6.09
C ALA A 179 -9.23 -20.85 6.83
N THR A 180 -8.05 -20.59 6.25
CA THR A 180 -7.01 -19.79 6.92
C THR A 180 -6.28 -18.82 6.01
N ASP A 181 -6.21 -19.10 4.71
CA ASP A 181 -5.43 -18.29 3.78
C ASP A 181 -6.33 -17.30 3.05
N CYS A 182 -6.15 -16.01 3.35
CA CYS A 182 -6.73 -14.93 2.58
C CYS A 182 -5.79 -14.55 1.44
N GLN A 183 -6.32 -14.50 0.23
CA GLN A 183 -5.59 -14.14 -0.97
C GLN A 183 -6.20 -12.90 -1.62
N CYS A 184 -5.37 -11.95 -2.05
CA CYS A 184 -5.79 -10.78 -2.83
C CYS A 184 -5.06 -10.75 -4.18
N SER A 185 -5.79 -10.38 -5.25
CA SER A 185 -5.21 -10.23 -6.59
C SER A 185 -5.95 -9.18 -7.43
N PHE A 186 -5.30 -8.74 -8.51
CA PHE A 186 -5.92 -7.86 -9.51
C PHE A 186 -6.83 -8.63 -10.48
N GLY A 187 -6.75 -9.96 -10.50
CA GLY A 187 -7.59 -10.78 -11.35
C GLY A 187 -7.27 -12.27 -11.31
N LEU A 188 -8.13 -13.03 -11.98
CA LEU A 188 -7.91 -14.45 -12.24
C LEU A 188 -6.85 -14.65 -13.34
N ASN A 189 -6.12 -15.76 -13.28
CA ASN A 189 -5.28 -16.18 -14.40
C ASN A 189 -6.12 -16.50 -15.64
N PRO A 190 -5.60 -16.26 -16.86
CA PRO A 190 -6.19 -16.82 -18.06
C PRO A 190 -6.30 -18.34 -17.95
N GLY A 191 -7.51 -18.87 -18.07
CA GLY A 191 -7.78 -20.31 -17.92
C GLY A 191 -7.95 -20.80 -16.48
N ALA A 192 -8.13 -19.89 -15.50
CA ALA A 192 -8.54 -20.26 -14.15
C ALA A 192 -9.74 -21.21 -14.19
N GLN A 193 -9.60 -22.34 -13.50
CA GLN A 193 -10.53 -23.46 -13.63
C GLN A 193 -11.61 -23.36 -12.56
N ILE A 194 -12.84 -23.05 -12.97
CA ILE A 194 -14.01 -23.13 -12.09
C ILE A 194 -14.29 -24.59 -11.73
N ARG A 195 -14.70 -24.81 -10.48
CA ARG A 195 -15.00 -26.11 -9.88
C ARG A 195 -16.40 -26.10 -9.29
N SER A 196 -16.90 -27.27 -8.90
CA SER A 196 -18.15 -27.32 -8.14
C SER A 196 -17.97 -26.52 -6.84
N GLU A 197 -18.98 -25.75 -6.45
CA GLU A 197 -18.97 -25.03 -5.18
C GLU A 197 -18.84 -25.99 -3.99
N ASP A 198 -19.35 -27.22 -4.12
CA ASP A 198 -19.19 -28.30 -3.13
C ASP A 198 -17.72 -28.70 -2.86
N GLU A 199 -16.78 -28.33 -3.74
CA GLU A 199 -15.34 -28.55 -3.52
C GLU A 199 -14.74 -27.49 -2.57
N CYS A 200 -15.34 -26.30 -2.47
CA CYS A 200 -14.99 -25.26 -1.51
C CYS A 200 -15.78 -25.49 -0.21
N ASN A 201 -15.44 -26.56 0.51
CA ASN A 201 -16.20 -27.07 1.66
C ASN A 201 -15.45 -27.02 3.00
N SER A 202 -14.31 -26.33 3.09
CA SER A 202 -13.64 -26.07 4.38
C SER A 202 -14.49 -25.08 5.17
N LEU A 203 -14.87 -25.42 6.40
CA LEU A 203 -15.64 -24.53 7.25
C LEU A 203 -14.79 -23.34 7.71
N CYS A 204 -15.34 -22.13 7.57
CA CYS A 204 -14.75 -20.93 8.15
C CYS A 204 -14.65 -21.06 9.68
N PRO A 205 -13.59 -20.52 10.31
CA PRO A 205 -13.59 -20.31 11.74
C PRO A 205 -14.52 -19.13 12.03
N LEU A 206 -15.56 -19.39 12.80
CA LEU A 206 -16.58 -18.42 13.15
C LEU A 206 -16.75 -18.32 14.67
N PRO A 207 -17.24 -17.18 15.20
CA PRO A 207 -17.61 -17.08 16.60
C PRO A 207 -18.66 -18.14 17.00
N PRO A 208 -18.69 -18.60 18.27
CA PRO A 208 -19.71 -19.52 18.74
C PRO A 208 -21.13 -19.01 18.48
N GLY A 209 -21.97 -19.83 17.85
CA GLY A 209 -23.36 -19.50 17.54
C GLY A 209 -23.58 -18.73 16.23
N ALA A 210 -22.53 -18.41 15.47
CA ALA A 210 -22.62 -17.71 14.19
C ALA A 210 -23.08 -18.59 13.00
N GLY A 211 -23.34 -19.88 13.23
CA GLY A 211 -23.75 -20.81 12.18
C GLY A 211 -22.55 -21.46 11.47
N SER A 212 -22.67 -21.64 10.15
CA SER A 212 -21.64 -22.26 9.31
C SER A 212 -21.51 -21.52 8.00
N GLU A 213 -20.27 -21.25 7.60
CA GLU A 213 -19.89 -20.69 6.31
C GLU A 213 -18.71 -21.52 5.78
N PHE A 214 -18.54 -21.55 4.46
CA PHE A 214 -17.39 -22.21 3.83
C PHE A 214 -16.34 -21.17 3.45
N CYS A 215 -15.06 -21.48 3.62
CA CYS A 215 -13.92 -20.61 3.34
C CYS A 215 -12.92 -21.31 2.43
N GLY A 216 -13.37 -21.65 1.21
CA GLY A 216 -12.58 -22.39 0.24
C GLY A 216 -12.47 -23.87 0.58
N GLY A 217 -11.36 -24.50 0.19
CA GLY A 217 -11.07 -25.91 0.43
C GLY A 217 -9.58 -26.19 0.23
N PHE A 218 -9.14 -27.43 0.42
CA PHE A 218 -7.77 -27.81 0.08
C PHE A 218 -7.56 -27.66 -1.43
N GLN A 219 -6.63 -26.79 -1.84
CA GLN A 219 -6.38 -26.45 -3.25
C GLN A 219 -7.60 -25.87 -3.95
N ARG A 220 -8.48 -25.21 -3.19
CA ARG A 220 -9.73 -24.64 -3.67
C ARG A 220 -9.89 -23.24 -3.11
N LEU A 221 -9.82 -22.28 -4.01
CA LEU A 221 -9.98 -20.88 -3.68
C LEU A 221 -11.43 -20.48 -3.95
N MET A 222 -12.12 -20.02 -2.91
CA MET A 222 -13.43 -19.40 -3.10
C MET A 222 -13.24 -17.92 -3.38
N VAL A 223 -13.64 -17.46 -4.57
CA VAL A 223 -13.26 -16.15 -5.11
C VAL A 223 -14.42 -15.17 -5.06
N TYR A 224 -14.11 -13.94 -4.66
CA TYR A 224 -14.99 -12.79 -4.64
C TYR A 224 -14.41 -11.67 -5.52
N GLN A 225 -15.29 -10.97 -6.24
CA GLN A 225 -14.93 -9.80 -7.05
C GLN A 225 -15.62 -8.55 -6.51
N PHE A 226 -14.85 -7.48 -6.36
CA PHE A 226 -15.34 -6.18 -5.93
C PHE A 226 -16.27 -5.56 -6.99
N ARG A 227 -17.33 -4.89 -6.53
CA ARG A 227 -18.33 -4.16 -7.31
C ARG A 227 -18.44 -2.74 -6.76
N PRO A 228 -17.93 -1.70 -7.46
CA PRO A 228 -18.16 -0.33 -7.03
C PRO A 228 -19.66 -0.01 -7.07
N ASN A 229 -20.10 0.87 -6.16
CA ASN A 229 -21.47 1.40 -6.14
C ASN A 229 -21.81 2.25 -7.37
#